data_AF-A0A813VIH2-F1
#
_entry.id   AF-A0A813VIH2-F1
#
_cell.length_a   1.000
_cell.length_b   1.000
_cell.length_c   1.000
_cell.angle_alpha   90.00
_cell.angle_beta   90.00
_cell.angle_gamma   90.00
#
_symmetry.space_group_name_H-M   'P 1'
#
loop_
_entity.id
_entity.type
_entity.pdbx_description
1 polymer ?
#
loop_
_entity_poly.entity_id
_entity_poly.type
_entity_poly.pdbx_seq_one_letter_code
_entity_poly.pdbx_strand_id
1 'polypeptide(L)'
;MIYIIVFYTIFIFITNIFAQIPTNIRILSTDKDFIRLSWTKPDRLTSVYGYTIKYRPINSNQSWIVRQINTTQIILNELRPITKYEIILQAYANSSYTDSSGPSTRIEAITDETDVRAKIKKKKKENEISRLRIFNSS
;
A
#
# COMPACT_ATOMS: atom_id res chain seq x y z
N MET A 1 -30.22 25.94 -6.59
CA MET A 1 -29.83 25.06 -7.72
C MET A 1 -28.33 25.21 -8.04
N ILE A 2 -27.42 24.60 -7.26
CA ILE A 2 -25.96 24.64 -7.53
C ILE A 2 -25.34 23.23 -7.55
N TYR A 3 -26.04 22.23 -7.01
CA TYR A 3 -25.51 20.86 -6.86
C TYR A 3 -25.23 20.11 -8.17
N ILE A 4 -25.93 20.41 -9.27
CA ILE A 4 -25.76 19.64 -10.53
C ILE A 4 -24.43 19.95 -11.22
N ILE A 5 -24.03 21.23 -11.31
CA ILE A 5 -22.75 21.61 -11.92
C ILE A 5 -21.61 21.16 -11.02
N VAL A 6 -21.72 21.35 -9.70
CA VAL A 6 -20.72 20.91 -8.73
C VAL A 6 -20.60 19.39 -8.72
N PHE A 7 -21.70 18.62 -8.74
CA PHE A 7 -21.64 17.16 -8.83
C PHE A 7 -21.08 16.68 -10.16
N TYR A 8 -21.44 17.30 -11.29
CA TYR A 8 -20.95 16.88 -12.61
C TYR A 8 -19.48 17.26 -12.83
N THR A 9 -19.05 18.46 -12.46
CA THR A 9 -17.64 18.87 -12.54
C THR A 9 -16.79 18.15 -11.51
N ILE A 10 -17.25 18.00 -10.26
CA ILE A 10 -16.56 17.19 -9.24
C ILE A 10 -16.51 15.73 -9.67
N PHE A 11 -17.60 15.13 -10.15
CA PHE A 11 -17.59 13.73 -10.59
C PHE A 11 -16.71 13.52 -11.81
N ILE A 12 -16.75 14.40 -12.82
CA ILE A 12 -15.83 14.36 -13.96
C ILE A 12 -14.38 14.53 -13.50
N PHE A 13 -14.10 15.48 -12.60
CA PHE A 13 -12.76 15.73 -12.10
C PHE A 13 -12.25 14.58 -11.22
N ILE A 14 -13.07 14.07 -10.30
CA ILE A 14 -12.80 12.90 -9.46
C ILE A 14 -12.57 11.66 -10.32
N THR A 15 -13.43 11.39 -11.32
CA THR A 15 -13.26 10.23 -12.22
C THR A 15 -12.03 10.37 -13.14
N ASN A 16 -11.68 11.58 -13.55
CA ASN A 16 -10.47 11.86 -14.32
C ASN A 16 -9.20 11.74 -13.44
N ILE A 17 -9.29 12.14 -12.17
CA ILE A 17 -8.21 11.96 -11.18
C ILE A 17 -7.99 10.48 -10.86
N PHE A 18 -9.02 9.67 -10.67
CA PHE A 18 -8.87 8.24 -10.38
C PHE A 18 -8.19 7.47 -11.52
N ALA A 19 -8.29 7.96 -12.77
CA ALA A 19 -7.71 7.35 -13.96
C ALA A 19 -6.17 7.24 -13.92
N GLN A 20 -5.52 8.06 -13.09
CA GLN A 20 -4.06 8.18 -12.97
C GLN A 20 -3.53 7.72 -11.60
N ILE A 21 -4.41 7.32 -10.68
CA ILE A 21 -4.04 6.78 -9.36
C ILE A 21 -3.81 5.25 -9.50
N PRO A 22 -2.70 4.70 -8.99
CA PRO A 22 -2.52 3.26 -8.85
C PRO A 22 -3.68 2.64 -8.08
N THR A 23 -4.39 1.69 -8.68
CA THR A 23 -5.57 1.07 -8.07
C THR A 23 -5.19 -0.21 -7.34
N ASN A 24 -6.07 -0.67 -6.45
CA ASN A 24 -5.97 -2.00 -5.83
C ASN A 24 -4.63 -2.24 -5.12
N ILE A 25 -4.18 -1.26 -4.33
CA ILE A 25 -2.96 -1.39 -3.53
C ILE A 25 -3.21 -2.39 -2.40
N ARG A 26 -2.37 -3.41 -2.33
CA ARG A 26 -2.46 -4.52 -1.37
C ARG A 26 -1.14 -4.73 -0.65
N ILE A 27 -1.24 -4.92 0.66
CA ILE A 27 -0.15 -5.44 1.48
C ILE A 27 -0.17 -6.95 1.32
N LEU A 28 0.88 -7.50 0.70
CA LEU A 28 1.00 -8.95 0.46
C LEU A 28 1.53 -9.68 1.69
N SER A 29 2.50 -9.07 2.37
CA SER A 29 3.11 -9.62 3.57
C SER A 29 3.80 -8.53 4.34
N THR A 30 3.78 -8.67 5.66
CA THR A 30 4.49 -7.78 6.56
C THR A 30 5.35 -8.64 7.50
N ASP A 31 6.52 -8.13 7.85
CA ASP A 31 7.39 -8.70 8.88
C ASP A 31 7.98 -7.57 9.73
N LYS A 32 8.96 -7.88 10.59
CA LYS A 32 9.62 -6.88 11.44
C LYS A 32 10.27 -5.73 10.69
N ASP A 33 10.82 -6.03 9.53
CA ASP A 33 11.82 -5.22 8.84
C ASP A 33 11.46 -5.02 7.38
N PHE A 34 10.40 -5.67 6.92
CA PHE A 34 9.89 -5.47 5.58
C PHE A 34 8.37 -5.43 5.46
N ILE A 35 7.92 -4.68 4.47
CA ILE A 35 6.53 -4.64 4.01
C ILE A 35 6.55 -4.88 2.51
N ARG A 36 5.82 -5.90 2.05
CA ARG A 36 5.65 -6.20 0.63
C ARG A 36 4.33 -5.62 0.13
N LEU A 37 4.42 -4.79 -0.89
CA LEU A 37 3.28 -4.11 -1.50
C LEU A 37 3.12 -4.55 -2.96
N SER A 38 1.88 -4.56 -3.41
CA SER A 38 1.51 -4.70 -4.83
C SER A 38 0.37 -3.76 -5.17
N TRP A 39 0.30 -3.34 -6.43
CA TRP A 39 -0.78 -2.50 -6.94
C TRP A 39 -1.07 -2.82 -8.39
N THR A 40 -2.15 -2.26 -8.92
CA THR A 40 -2.53 -2.40 -10.33
C THR A 40 -2.16 -1.13 -11.07
N LYS A 41 -1.59 -1.31 -12.28
CA LYS A 41 -1.31 -0.19 -13.18
C LYS A 41 -2.64 0.50 -13.55
N PRO A 42 -2.72 1.84 -13.55
CA PRO A 42 -3.90 2.54 -14.02
C PRO A 42 -4.18 2.24 -15.50
N ASP A 43 -5.40 1.80 -15.84
CA ASP A 43 -5.77 1.37 -17.20
C ASP A 43 -5.76 2.50 -18.23
N ARG A 44 -6.00 3.75 -17.79
CA ARG A 44 -6.13 4.92 -18.67
C ARG A 44 -4.82 5.67 -18.89
N LEU A 45 -3.76 5.33 -18.16
CA LEU A 45 -2.42 5.84 -18.44
C LEU A 45 -1.75 4.92 -19.47
N THR A 46 -1.93 5.26 -20.74
CA THR A 46 -1.28 4.61 -21.89
C THR A 46 0.23 4.52 -21.69
N SER A 47 0.84 5.50 -21.03
CA SER A 47 2.28 5.54 -20.71
C SER A 47 2.51 5.87 -19.23
N VAL A 48 2.40 4.88 -18.33
CA VAL A 48 3.04 4.97 -17.01
C VAL A 48 4.51 4.66 -17.18
N TYR A 49 5.38 5.62 -16.88
CA TYR A 49 6.83 5.43 -16.94
C TYR A 49 7.36 4.73 -15.67
N GLY A 50 6.75 5.04 -14.52
CA GLY A 50 7.07 4.38 -13.27
C GLY A 50 6.24 4.88 -12.09
N TYR A 51 6.68 4.50 -10.90
CA TYR A 51 6.05 4.79 -9.63
C TYR A 51 7.06 5.35 -8.64
N THR A 52 6.64 6.37 -7.91
CA THR A 52 7.36 6.93 -6.76
C THR A 52 6.64 6.53 -5.49
N ILE A 53 7.38 5.93 -4.57
CA ILE A 53 6.90 5.48 -3.26
C ILE A 53 7.63 6.29 -2.20
N LYS A 54 6.87 6.95 -1.34
CA LYS A 54 7.39 7.70 -0.19
C LYS A 54 6.90 7.01 1.07
N TYR A 55 7.77 6.70 2.01
CA TYR A 55 7.37 6.09 3.28
C TYR A 55 8.13 6.65 4.48
N ARG A 56 7.45 6.70 5.62
CA ARG A 56 8.03 7.09 6.92
C ARG A 56 7.19 6.57 8.09
N PRO A 57 7.73 6.47 9.31
CA PRO A 57 6.93 6.19 10.49
C PRO A 57 5.96 7.35 10.78
N ILE A 58 4.69 7.03 11.09
CA ILE A 58 3.62 8.02 11.34
C ILE A 58 3.97 8.95 12.49
N ASN A 59 4.60 8.43 13.54
CA ASN A 59 4.93 9.18 14.76
C ASN A 59 6.37 9.70 14.74
N SER A 60 6.93 10.01 13.56
CA SER A 60 8.30 10.49 13.45
C SER A 60 8.42 11.77 12.65
N ASN A 61 9.34 12.64 13.08
CA ASN A 61 9.80 13.79 12.32
C ASN A 61 10.85 13.40 11.25
N GLN A 62 10.92 12.12 10.89
CA GLN A 62 11.87 11.64 9.89
C GLN A 62 11.47 12.13 8.50
N SER A 63 12.48 12.42 7.68
CA SER A 63 12.32 12.69 6.26
C SER A 63 11.70 11.47 5.56
N TRP A 64 10.92 11.74 4.52
CA TRP A 64 10.37 10.69 3.66
C TRP A 64 11.49 9.91 2.99
N ILE A 65 11.45 8.59 3.10
CA ILE A 65 12.28 7.73 2.28
C ILE A 65 11.59 7.58 0.94
N VAL A 66 12.30 7.88 -0.15
CA VAL A 66 11.75 7.89 -1.51
C VAL A 66 12.36 6.74 -2.32
N ARG A 67 11.51 5.95 -2.97
CA ARG A 67 11.89 4.83 -3.85
C ARG A 67 11.21 5.01 -5.20
N GLN A 68 11.96 4.80 -6.28
CA GLN A 68 11.43 4.84 -7.64
C GLN A 68 11.54 3.45 -8.26
N ILE A 69 10.46 2.99 -8.85
CA ILE A 69 10.42 1.69 -9.52
C ILE A 69 9.53 1.74 -10.76
N ASN A 70 9.78 0.86 -11.71
CA ASN A 70 8.94 0.69 -12.90
C ASN A 70 8.02 -0.54 -12.82
N THR A 71 8.03 -1.26 -11.69
CA THR A 71 7.20 -2.43 -11.43
C THR A 71 5.94 -2.08 -10.64
N THR A 72 5.00 -3.02 -10.59
CA THR A 72 3.76 -2.92 -9.80
C THR A 72 3.85 -3.60 -8.43
N GLN A 73 5.06 -3.91 -7.98
CA GLN A 73 5.34 -4.57 -6.71
C GLN A 73 6.68 -4.08 -6.14
N ILE A 74 6.74 -3.95 -4.82
CA ILE A 74 7.97 -3.60 -4.11
C ILE A 74 8.03 -4.28 -2.74
N ILE A 75 9.26 -4.46 -2.26
CA ILE A 75 9.54 -4.75 -0.87
C ILE A 75 10.21 -3.51 -0.27
N LEU A 76 9.57 -2.93 0.75
CA LEU A 76 10.14 -1.90 1.60
C LEU A 76 10.94 -2.62 2.68
N ASN A 77 12.24 -2.39 2.76
CA ASN A 77 13.14 -3.08 3.70
C ASN A 77 13.67 -2.08 4.73
N GLU A 78 14.42 -2.58 5.72
CA GLU A 78 15.05 -1.79 6.78
C GLU A 78 14.03 -1.02 7.64
N LEU A 79 12.86 -1.61 7.81
CA LEU A 79 11.82 -1.06 8.66
C LEU A 79 12.05 -1.43 10.12
N ARG A 80 11.45 -0.65 11.02
CA ARG A 80 11.47 -0.92 12.46
C ARG A 80 10.32 -1.87 12.81
N PRO A 81 10.51 -2.86 13.68
CA PRO A 81 9.43 -3.72 14.15
C PRO A 81 8.34 -2.92 14.88
N ILE A 82 7.10 -3.45 14.89
CA ILE A 82 5.95 -2.88 15.64
C ILE A 82 5.80 -1.36 15.39
N THR A 83 6.02 -0.94 14.16
CA THR A 83 6.03 0.48 13.78
C THR A 83 5.04 0.71 12.67
N LYS A 84 4.19 1.71 12.85
CA LYS A 84 3.20 2.12 11.85
C LYS A 84 3.86 3.08 10.86
N TYR A 85 3.87 2.67 9.60
CA TYR A 85 4.38 3.44 8.48
C TYR A 85 3.24 4.05 7.66
N GLU A 86 3.41 5.30 7.31
CA GLU A 86 2.66 5.98 6.28
C GLU A 86 3.39 5.81 4.96
N ILE A 87 2.68 5.32 3.95
CA ILE A 87 3.21 5.06 2.61
C ILE A 87 2.35 5.81 1.60
N ILE A 88 2.99 6.55 0.71
CA ILE A 88 2.38 7.29 -0.38
C ILE A 88 2.91 6.72 -1.69
N LEU A 89 2.02 6.25 -2.55
CA LEU A 89 2.32 5.72 -3.88
C LEU A 89 1.79 6.67 -4.94
N GLN A 90 2.64 7.02 -5.91
CA GLN A 90 2.33 7.95 -6.99
C GLN A 90 2.81 7.37 -8.33
N ALA A 91 1.96 7.37 -9.36
CA ALA A 91 2.39 7.05 -10.73
C ALA A 91 2.87 8.32 -11.44
N TYR A 92 3.84 8.18 -12.35
CA TYR A 92 4.27 9.28 -13.22
C TYR A 92 4.32 8.86 -14.69
N ALA A 93 3.87 9.77 -15.56
CA ALA A 93 3.62 9.51 -16.99
C ALA A 93 4.72 10.04 -17.94
N ASN A 94 5.61 10.90 -17.46
CA ASN A 94 6.76 11.42 -18.22
C ASN A 94 8.05 11.27 -17.42
N SER A 95 9.22 11.38 -18.07
CA SER A 95 10.51 11.30 -17.37
C SER A 95 10.79 12.50 -16.45
N SER A 96 9.90 13.50 -16.44
CA SER A 96 10.01 14.68 -15.58
C SER A 96 9.70 14.29 -14.14
N TYR A 97 10.75 13.86 -13.46
CA TYR A 97 10.84 13.61 -12.03
C TYR A 97 10.23 14.73 -11.15
N THR A 98 10.17 15.95 -11.67
CA THR A 98 9.92 17.17 -10.91
C THR A 98 8.47 17.42 -10.54
N ASP A 99 7.51 16.81 -11.25
CA ASP A 99 6.10 17.04 -10.95
C ASP A 99 5.51 15.84 -10.21
N SER A 100 5.72 15.85 -8.89
CA SER A 100 4.89 15.13 -7.92
C SER A 100 3.43 15.65 -7.88
N SER A 101 2.86 16.13 -8.99
CA SER A 101 1.50 16.69 -9.09
C SER A 101 0.44 15.65 -9.46
N GLY A 102 0.85 14.44 -9.85
CA GLY A 102 -0.05 13.32 -10.07
C GLY A 102 -0.75 12.90 -8.77
N PRO A 103 -1.98 12.41 -8.81
CA PRO A 103 -2.68 12.00 -7.60
C PRO A 103 -2.04 10.73 -7.05
N SER A 104 -2.04 10.64 -5.73
CA SER A 104 -1.36 9.60 -4.99
C SER A 104 -2.35 8.82 -4.14
N THR A 105 -2.01 7.58 -3.83
CA THR A 105 -2.71 6.84 -2.79
C THR A 105 -1.87 6.80 -1.54
N ARG A 106 -2.50 7.14 -0.41
CA ARG A 106 -1.93 6.96 0.92
C ARG A 106 -2.45 5.65 1.50
N ILE A 107 -1.53 4.84 2.01
CA ILE A 107 -1.82 3.63 2.77
C ILE A 107 -1.05 3.66 4.07
N GLU A 108 -1.57 2.97 5.08
CA GLU A 108 -0.88 2.77 6.35
C GLU A 108 -0.60 1.28 6.54
N ALA A 109 0.61 0.94 6.97
CA ALA A 109 1.01 -0.44 7.21
C ALA A 109 1.79 -0.53 8.52
N ILE A 110 1.56 -1.59 9.30
CA ILE A 110 2.23 -1.82 10.59
C ILE A 110 3.16 -3.00 10.40
N THR A 111 4.45 -2.84 10.73
CA THR A 111 5.42 -3.94 10.77
C THR A 111 5.13 -4.89 11.93
N ASP A 112 5.39 -6.17 11.72
CA ASP A 112 5.15 -7.18 12.76
C ASP A 112 6.18 -7.06 13.89
N GLU A 113 5.86 -7.62 15.05
CA GLU A 113 6.86 -8.01 16.02
C GLU A 113 7.57 -9.25 15.47
N THR A 114 8.88 -9.19 15.22
CA THR A 114 9.63 -10.43 15.03
C THR A 114 9.64 -11.18 16.34
N ASP A 115 8.68 -12.05 16.46
CA ASP A 115 8.88 -13.25 17.23
C ASP A 115 8.46 -14.41 16.36
N VAL A 116 9.43 -15.00 15.65
CA VAL A 116 9.26 -16.27 14.93
C VAL A 116 8.63 -17.31 15.88
N ARG A 117 8.95 -17.23 17.18
CA ARG A 117 8.35 -18.07 18.23
C ARG A 117 6.86 -17.76 18.43
N ALA A 118 6.42 -16.51 18.34
CA ALA A 118 5.00 -16.13 18.42
C ALA A 118 4.23 -16.57 17.17
N LYS A 119 4.80 -16.42 15.95
CA LYS A 119 4.21 -16.91 14.69
C LYS A 119 4.06 -18.45 14.71
N ILE A 120 5.07 -19.18 15.19
CA ILE A 120 5.02 -20.64 15.36
C ILE A 120 3.98 -21.04 16.40
N LYS A 121 3.95 -20.37 17.56
CA LYS A 121 2.95 -20.65 18.62
C LYS A 121 1.52 -20.40 18.14
N LYS A 122 1.28 -19.30 17.42
CA LYS A 122 -0.04 -18.97 16.86
C LYS A 122 -0.49 -20.02 15.85
N LYS A 123 0.38 -20.39 14.89
CA LYS A 123 0.08 -21.42 13.89
C LYS A 123 -0.13 -22.81 14.52
N LYS A 124 0.65 -23.16 15.54
CA LYS A 124 0.47 -24.41 16.30
C LYS A 124 -0.90 -24.43 17.00
N LYS A 125 -1.30 -23.32 17.63
CA LYS A 125 -2.59 -23.18 18.31
C LYS A 125 -3.78 -23.21 17.33
N GLU A 126 -3.67 -22.56 16.18
CA GLU A 126 -4.70 -22.58 15.11
C GLU A 126 -4.88 -23.98 14.52
N ASN A 127 -3.79 -24.71 14.29
CA ASN A 127 -3.82 -26.09 13.81
C ASN A 127 -4.48 -27.03 14.84
N GLU A 128 -4.21 -26.83 16.13
CA GLU A 128 -4.83 -27.61 17.21
C GLU A 128 -6.34 -27.35 17.32
N ILE A 129 -6.76 -26.09 17.27
CA ILE A 129 -8.19 -25.72 17.24
C ILE A 129 -8.91 -26.33 16.02
N SER A 130 -8.25 -26.33 14.86
CA SER A 130 -8.81 -26.91 13.64
C SER A 130 -9.01 -28.42 13.75
N ARG A 131 -8.06 -29.12 14.38
CA ARG A 131 -8.18 -30.57 14.65
C ARG A 131 -9.31 -30.88 15.63
N LEU A 132 -9.47 -30.08 16.68
CA LEU A 132 -10.53 -30.26 17.68
C LEU A 132 -11.93 -30.02 17.12
N ARG A 133 -12.08 -29.07 16.18
CA ARG A 133 -13.37 -28.79 15.52
C ARG A 133 -13.86 -29.94 14.63
N ILE A 134 -12.94 -30.62 13.93
CA ILE A 134 -13.26 -31.77 13.08
C ILE A 134 -13.70 -32.97 13.93
N PHE A 135 -13.11 -33.12 15.12
CA PHE A 135 -13.43 -34.24 16.01
C PHE A 135 -14.81 -34.12 16.67
N ASN A 136 -15.28 -32.91 16.95
CA ASN A 136 -16.57 -32.67 17.63
C ASN A 136 -17.78 -32.59 16.68
N SER A 137 -17.59 -32.77 15.37
CA SER A 137 -18.68 -32.73 14.37
C SER A 137 -19.09 -34.11 13.83
N SER A 138 -18.64 -35.19 14.47
CA SER A 138 -19.01 -36.59 14.20
C SER A 138 -19.77 -37.18 15.37
#